data_AF-A0A7K9VD65-F1
#
_entry.id   AF-A0A7K9VD65-F1
#
_cell.length_a   1.000
_cell.length_b   1.000
_cell.length_c   1.000
_cell.angle_alpha   90.00
_cell.angle_beta   90.00
_cell.angle_gamma   90.00
#
_symmetry.space_group_name_H-M   'P 1'
#
loop_
_entity.id
_entity.type
_entity.pdbx_description
1 polymer ?
#
loop_
_entity_poly.entity_id
_entity_poly.type
_entity_poly.pdbx_seq_one_letter_code
_entity_poly.pdbx_strand_id
1 'polypeptide(L)'
;LEFAVQMSCEGCAEAVRTALRGAPGVRLLEVRLEAQTVLVETEVAAERVRELLEASGRRAVLKGMGGPDDGLPTRVPAASLGAAVAALSGPGGVRGLVRFLQVSPQRCLVDGAIDGLQPGPHGLHIHEFGDLSRSCD
;
A
#
# COMPACT_ATOMS: atom_id res chain seq x y z
N LEU A 1 2.43 -6.52 1.51
CA LEU A 1 1.80 -5.72 0.44
C LEU A 1 1.71 -6.57 -0.83
N GLU A 2 0.56 -6.52 -1.50
CA GLU A 2 0.32 -7.18 -2.78
C GLU A 2 0.18 -6.13 -3.88
N PHE A 3 1.01 -6.22 -4.91
CA PHE A 3 1.00 -5.33 -6.08
C PHE A 3 0.58 -6.07 -7.34
N ALA A 4 -0.29 -5.46 -8.16
CA ALA A 4 -0.39 -5.77 -9.58
C ALA A 4 0.80 -5.14 -10.29
N VAL A 5 1.59 -5.91 -11.02
CA VAL A 5 2.72 -5.38 -11.79
C VAL A 5 2.62 -5.88 -13.21
N GLN A 6 2.65 -4.95 -14.16
CA GLN A 6 2.52 -5.29 -15.58
C GLN A 6 3.74 -6.08 -16.06
N MET A 7 3.60 -7.39 -16.20
CA MET A 7 4.64 -8.32 -16.64
C MET A 7 4.09 -9.20 -17.77
N SER A 8 4.79 -9.26 -18.90
CA SER A 8 4.36 -10.02 -20.09
C SER A 8 5.28 -11.20 -20.44
N CYS A 9 6.41 -11.36 -19.74
CA CYS A 9 7.40 -12.39 -20.01
C CYS A 9 8.26 -12.69 -18.78
N GLU A 10 9.06 -13.76 -18.82
CA GLU A 10 9.94 -14.12 -17.69
C GLU A 10 11.03 -13.08 -17.43
N GLY A 11 11.57 -12.45 -18.50
CA GLY A 11 12.53 -11.35 -18.34
C GLY A 11 11.92 -10.15 -17.60
N CYS A 12 10.59 -9.96 -17.70
CA CYS A 12 9.89 -8.96 -16.91
C CYS A 12 9.86 -9.31 -15.42
N ALA A 13 9.59 -10.56 -15.09
CA ALA A 13 9.61 -11.04 -13.71
C ALA A 13 11.01 -10.91 -13.10
N GLU A 14 12.07 -11.26 -13.84
CA GLU A 14 13.46 -11.13 -13.37
C GLU A 14 13.89 -9.68 -13.15
N ALA A 15 13.46 -8.76 -14.02
CA ALA A 15 13.73 -7.34 -13.81
C ALA A 15 13.05 -6.80 -12.54
N VAL A 16 11.82 -7.26 -12.23
CA VAL A 16 11.14 -6.95 -10.96
C VAL A 16 11.88 -7.54 -9.76
N ARG A 17 12.29 -8.81 -9.83
CA ARG A 17 13.09 -9.48 -8.79
C ARG A 17 14.38 -8.71 -8.52
N THR A 18 15.03 -8.23 -9.57
CA THR A 18 16.28 -7.46 -9.50
C THR A 18 16.06 -6.08 -8.91
N ALA A 19 15.00 -5.37 -9.30
CA ALA A 19 14.69 -4.04 -8.77
C ALA A 19 14.42 -4.02 -7.26
N LEU A 20 13.87 -5.12 -6.72
CA LEU A 20 13.63 -5.27 -5.28
C LEU A 20 14.81 -5.87 -4.52
N ARG A 21 15.80 -6.45 -5.21
CA ARG A 21 16.93 -7.13 -4.56
C ARG A 21 17.85 -6.10 -3.90
N GLY A 22 18.03 -6.22 -2.59
CA GLY A 22 18.91 -5.34 -1.81
C GLY A 22 18.29 -4.00 -1.43
N ALA A 23 17.00 -3.79 -1.70
CA ALA A 23 16.28 -2.62 -1.21
C ALA A 23 16.11 -2.71 0.33
N PRO A 24 16.61 -1.72 1.09
CA PRO A 24 16.52 -1.75 2.55
C PRO A 24 15.06 -1.68 3.00
N GLY A 25 14.69 -2.55 3.96
CA GLY A 25 13.32 -2.62 4.49
C GLY A 25 12.30 -3.23 3.53
N VAL A 26 12.71 -3.88 2.44
CA VAL A 26 11.83 -4.60 1.50
C VAL A 26 12.31 -6.03 1.32
N ARG A 27 11.44 -6.99 1.61
CA ARG A 27 11.63 -8.43 1.38
C ARG A 27 10.65 -8.91 0.32
N LEU A 28 11.18 -9.41 -0.79
CA LEU A 28 10.36 -10.07 -1.80
C LEU A 28 9.91 -11.44 -1.28
N LEU A 29 8.60 -11.71 -1.32
CA LEU A 29 8.04 -13.02 -0.95
C LEU A 29 7.75 -13.85 -2.20
N GLU A 30 7.07 -13.26 -3.19
CA GLU A 30 6.61 -14.01 -4.36
C GLU A 30 6.45 -13.09 -5.59
N VAL A 31 6.78 -13.62 -6.78
CA VAL A 31 6.43 -13.01 -8.08
C VAL A 31 5.67 -14.05 -8.89
N ARG A 32 4.41 -13.73 -9.22
CA ARG A 32 3.51 -14.58 -10.02
C ARG A 32 3.30 -13.92 -11.37
N LEU A 33 3.89 -14.49 -12.43
CA LEU A 33 3.83 -13.92 -13.77
C LEU A 33 2.42 -14.05 -14.37
N GLU A 34 1.78 -15.21 -14.17
CA GLU A 34 0.46 -15.54 -14.69
C GLU A 34 -0.63 -14.63 -14.10
N ALA A 35 -0.52 -14.33 -12.80
CA ALA A 35 -1.44 -13.44 -12.09
C ALA A 35 -1.02 -11.95 -12.17
N GLN A 36 0.15 -11.67 -12.76
CA GLN A 36 0.78 -10.35 -12.77
C GLN A 36 0.82 -9.71 -11.37
N THR A 37 1.22 -10.50 -10.38
CA THR A 37 1.19 -10.11 -8.96
C THR A 37 2.55 -10.26 -8.31
N VAL A 38 2.92 -9.29 -7.48
CA VAL A 38 4.12 -9.31 -6.65
C VAL A 38 3.71 -9.18 -5.19
N LEU A 39 4.14 -10.14 -4.36
CA LEU A 39 3.95 -10.11 -2.92
C LEU A 39 5.27 -9.69 -2.26
N VAL A 40 5.20 -8.63 -1.45
CA VAL A 40 6.33 -8.14 -0.67
C VAL A 40 5.96 -8.01 0.79
N GLU A 41 6.95 -8.17 1.64
CA GLU A 41 6.90 -7.77 3.03
C GLU A 41 7.84 -6.59 3.22
N THR A 42 7.42 -5.59 3.99
CA THR A 42 8.16 -4.35 4.06
C THR A 42 7.85 -3.56 5.32
N GLU A 43 8.82 -2.78 5.74
CA GLU A 43 8.70 -1.79 6.81
C GLU A 43 8.63 -0.34 6.26
N VAL A 44 8.76 -0.17 4.93
CA VAL A 44 8.68 1.14 4.27
C VAL A 44 7.28 1.38 3.70
N ALA A 45 6.96 2.65 3.42
CA ALA A 45 5.69 3.07 2.84
C ALA A 45 5.42 2.38 1.49
N ALA A 46 4.15 2.13 1.16
CA ALA A 46 3.79 1.42 -0.07
C ALA A 46 4.18 2.22 -1.33
N GLU A 47 4.20 3.55 -1.22
CA GLU A 47 4.71 4.45 -2.26
C GLU A 47 6.15 4.14 -2.63
N ARG A 48 7.02 3.94 -1.62
CA ARG A 48 8.43 3.63 -1.87
C ARG A 48 8.62 2.29 -2.56
N VAL A 49 7.81 1.30 -2.19
CA VAL A 49 7.80 0.00 -2.89
C VAL A 49 7.30 0.15 -4.31
N ARG A 50 6.24 0.94 -4.54
CA ARG A 50 5.71 1.24 -5.88
C ARG A 50 6.80 1.84 -6.76
N GLU A 51 7.53 2.84 -6.27
CA GLU A 51 8.64 3.47 -6.99
C GLU A 51 9.73 2.46 -7.37
N LEU A 52 10.11 1.56 -6.46
CA LEU A 52 11.10 0.52 -6.73
C LEU A 52 10.62 -0.45 -7.81
N LEU A 53 9.35 -0.86 -7.77
CA LEU A 53 8.75 -1.69 -8.81
C LEU A 53 8.70 -0.95 -10.16
N GLU A 54 8.35 0.32 -10.16
CA GLU A 54 8.27 1.17 -11.35
C GLU A 54 9.63 1.51 -11.94
N ALA A 55 10.70 1.55 -11.14
CA ALA A 55 12.08 1.68 -11.60
C ALA A 55 12.52 0.51 -12.50
N SER A 56 11.81 -0.63 -12.45
CA SER A 56 12.00 -1.72 -13.41
C SER A 56 11.44 -1.42 -14.81
N GLY A 57 10.74 -0.29 -14.99
CA GLY A 57 10.03 0.10 -16.21
C GLY A 57 8.61 -0.48 -16.31
N ARG A 58 8.02 -0.90 -15.19
CA ARG A 58 6.70 -1.57 -15.15
C ARG A 58 5.74 -0.83 -14.25
N ARG A 59 4.52 -0.61 -14.73
CA ARG A 59 3.47 -0.04 -13.90
C ARG A 59 3.13 -0.96 -12.74
N ALA A 60 3.10 -0.41 -11.53
CA ALA A 60 2.75 -1.14 -10.32
C ALA A 60 1.54 -0.49 -9.62
N VAL A 61 0.57 -1.30 -9.22
CA VAL A 61 -0.63 -0.85 -8.52
C VAL A 61 -0.80 -1.68 -7.26
N LEU A 62 -0.90 -1.03 -6.10
CA LEU A 62 -1.19 -1.73 -4.85
C LEU A 62 -2.61 -2.32 -4.91
N LYS A 63 -2.71 -3.66 -4.87
CA LYS A 63 -3.97 -4.42 -4.85
C LYS A 63 -4.47 -4.65 -3.42
N GLY A 64 -3.57 -4.96 -2.50
CA GLY A 64 -3.93 -5.36 -1.15
C GLY A 64 -2.79 -5.19 -0.15
N MET A 65 -3.16 -5.12 1.12
CA MET A 65 -2.22 -5.12 2.24
C MET A 65 -2.71 -6.13 3.25
N GLY A 66 -1.80 -6.93 3.81
CA GLY A 66 -2.11 -7.96 4.80
C GLY A 66 -1.18 -7.81 6.01
N GLY A 67 -1.64 -8.29 7.16
CA GLY A 67 -0.82 -8.40 8.36
C GLY A 67 0.20 -9.55 8.25
N PRO A 68 1.19 -9.59 9.16
CA PRO A 68 2.10 -10.73 9.24
C PRO A 68 1.31 -12.00 9.56
N ASP A 69 1.64 -13.09 8.88
CA ASP A 69 1.19 -14.43 9.21
C ASP A 69 1.93 -14.82 10.51
N ASP A 70 1.21 -14.93 11.63
CA ASP A 70 1.79 -15.17 12.95
C ASP A 70 2.29 -16.62 13.13
N GLY A 71 2.26 -17.43 12.07
CA GLY A 71 2.84 -18.77 12.01
C GLY A 71 2.21 -19.76 13.00
N LEU A 72 1.12 -19.37 13.67
CA LEU A 72 0.43 -20.18 14.65
C LEU A 72 -0.50 -21.16 13.91
N PRO A 73 -0.50 -22.47 14.24
CA PRO A 73 -1.29 -23.50 13.55
C PRO A 73 -2.80 -23.42 13.86
N THR A 74 -3.29 -22.27 14.30
CA THR A 74 -4.71 -22.04 14.54
C THR A 74 -5.43 -21.97 13.21
N ARG A 75 -6.43 -22.85 13.05
CA ARG A 75 -7.33 -23.01 11.89
C ARG A 75 -8.27 -21.81 11.69
N VAL A 76 -7.77 -20.60 11.90
CA VAL A 76 -8.44 -19.35 11.59
C VAL A 76 -7.53 -18.68 10.55
N PRO A 77 -7.90 -18.60 9.27
CA PRO A 77 -7.12 -17.83 8.30
C PRO A 77 -6.92 -16.45 8.92
N ALA A 78 -5.68 -15.94 8.98
CA ALA A 78 -5.33 -14.65 9.59
C ALA A 78 -6.49 -13.68 9.39
N ALA A 79 -7.35 -13.56 10.42
CA ALA A 79 -8.68 -13.02 10.21
C ALA A 79 -8.43 -11.57 9.86
N SER A 80 -8.76 -11.17 8.62
CA SER A 80 -8.53 -9.80 8.15
C SER A 80 -9.04 -8.85 9.22
N LEU A 81 -8.12 -8.21 9.96
CA LEU A 81 -8.46 -7.44 11.16
C LEU A 81 -9.16 -6.12 10.80
N GLY A 82 -9.32 -5.85 9.51
CA GLY A 82 -9.95 -4.66 8.96
C GLY A 82 -9.04 -3.98 7.95
N ALA A 83 -9.62 -3.61 6.81
CA ALA A 83 -9.00 -2.73 5.84
C ALA A 83 -10.03 -1.66 5.44
N ALA A 84 -9.58 -0.41 5.28
CA ALA A 84 -10.43 0.70 4.88
C ALA A 84 -9.66 1.69 4.00
N VAL A 85 -10.39 2.50 3.25
CA VAL A 85 -9.84 3.56 2.40
C VAL A 85 -10.66 4.83 2.60
N ALA A 86 -9.98 5.96 2.83
CA ALA A 86 -10.53 7.29 2.82
C ALA A 86 -10.11 8.00 1.53
N ALA A 87 -11.09 8.42 0.74
CA ALA A 87 -10.89 9.33 -0.38
C ALA A 87 -11.00 10.77 0.12
N LEU A 88 -9.92 11.53 -0.03
CA LEU A 88 -9.83 12.93 0.38
C LEU A 88 -10.13 13.82 -0.81
N SER A 89 -10.97 14.83 -0.56
CA SER A 89 -11.26 15.90 -1.51
C SER A 89 -11.48 17.18 -0.72
N GLY A 90 -10.82 18.26 -1.14
CA GLY A 90 -10.90 19.56 -0.48
C GLY A 90 -10.85 20.73 -1.46
N PRO A 91 -11.03 21.97 -0.96
CA PRO A 91 -10.89 23.16 -1.77
C PRO A 91 -9.47 23.30 -2.34
N GLY A 92 -9.33 24.04 -3.43
CA GLY A 92 -8.01 24.29 -4.04
C GLY A 92 -7.41 23.10 -4.80
N GLY A 93 -8.21 22.07 -5.10
CA GLY A 93 -7.75 20.90 -5.85
C GLY A 93 -7.01 19.87 -5.00
N VAL A 94 -7.07 19.99 -3.67
CA VAL A 94 -6.52 18.99 -2.75
C VAL A 94 -7.28 17.68 -2.92
N ARG A 95 -6.55 16.61 -3.19
CA ARG A 95 -7.12 15.27 -3.36
C ARG A 95 -6.15 14.22 -2.87
N GLY A 96 -6.65 13.10 -2.37
CA GLY A 96 -5.77 12.04 -1.90
C GLY A 96 -6.49 10.74 -1.61
N LEU A 97 -5.69 9.70 -1.40
CA LEU A 97 -6.16 8.41 -0.92
C LEU A 97 -5.33 8.02 0.29
N VAL A 98 -6.01 7.74 1.39
CA VAL A 98 -5.41 7.19 2.61
C VAL A 98 -6.00 5.82 2.86
N ARG A 99 -5.14 4.84 3.09
CA ARG A 99 -5.49 3.44 3.34
C ARG A 99 -5.15 3.10 4.78
N PHE A 100 -6.03 2.33 5.40
CA PHE A 100 -5.90 1.83 6.75
C PHE A 100 -5.86 0.31 6.70
N LEU A 101 -4.90 -0.27 7.39
CA LEU A 101 -4.81 -1.71 7.57
C LEU A 101 -4.55 -2.01 9.04
N GLN A 102 -5.46 -2.75 9.66
CA GLN A 102 -5.22 -3.28 10.99
C GLN A 102 -4.25 -4.47 10.91
N VAL A 103 -3.01 -4.28 11.36
CA VAL A 103 -1.95 -5.32 11.29
C VAL A 103 -1.89 -6.17 12.57
N SER A 104 -2.41 -5.65 13.67
CA SER A 104 -2.70 -6.39 14.91
C SER A 104 -3.84 -5.69 15.66
N PRO A 105 -4.50 -6.28 16.68
CA PRO A 105 -5.61 -5.61 17.37
C PRO A 105 -5.25 -4.24 17.99
N GLN A 106 -3.97 -3.96 18.22
CA GLN A 106 -3.47 -2.71 18.82
C GLN A 106 -2.66 -1.84 17.84
N ARG A 107 -2.50 -2.24 16.57
CA ARG A 107 -1.68 -1.51 15.59
C ARG A 107 -2.39 -1.39 14.25
N CYS A 108 -2.61 -0.16 13.82
CA CYS A 108 -3.11 0.18 12.48
C CYS A 108 -2.00 0.85 11.66
N LEU A 109 -1.74 0.30 10.47
CA LEU A 109 -0.91 0.93 9.46
C LEU A 109 -1.76 1.94 8.68
N VAL A 110 -1.26 3.16 8.57
CA VAL A 110 -1.85 4.23 7.75
C VAL A 110 -0.87 4.59 6.66
N ASP A 111 -1.29 4.45 5.40
CA ASP A 111 -0.46 4.71 4.22
C ASP A 111 -1.29 5.45 3.18
N GLY A 112 -0.76 6.49 2.56
CA GLY A 112 -1.52 7.31 1.63
C GLY A 112 -0.71 8.36 0.91
N ALA A 113 -1.34 8.96 -0.10
CA ALA A 113 -0.78 10.04 -0.91
C ALA A 113 -1.81 11.16 -1.07
N ILE A 114 -1.36 12.41 -0.94
CA ILE A 114 -2.19 13.61 -1.03
C ILE A 114 -1.50 14.61 -1.95
N ASP A 115 -2.20 15.01 -3.01
CA ASP A 115 -1.78 16.00 -3.98
C ASP A 115 -2.48 17.35 -3.75
N GLY A 116 -1.91 18.42 -4.30
CA GLY A 116 -2.52 19.75 -4.32
C GLY A 116 -2.33 20.57 -3.06
N LEU A 117 -1.54 20.08 -2.09
CA LEU A 117 -1.17 20.82 -0.89
C LEU A 117 -0.13 21.90 -1.20
N GLN A 118 -0.11 22.96 -0.39
CA GLN A 118 0.99 23.91 -0.40
C GLN A 118 2.27 23.23 0.12
N PRO A 119 3.47 23.71 -0.24
CA PRO A 119 4.69 23.18 0.36
C PRO A 119 4.74 23.42 1.87
N GLY A 120 5.00 22.37 2.65
CA GLY A 120 5.17 22.47 4.10
C GLY A 120 4.52 21.32 4.88
N PRO A 121 4.68 21.30 6.20
CA PRO A 121 4.02 20.33 7.06
C PRO A 121 2.50 20.59 7.11
N HIS A 122 1.72 19.50 7.09
CA HIS A 122 0.25 19.53 7.17
C HIS A 122 -0.21 18.58 8.28
N GLY A 123 -1.28 18.96 9.00
CA GLY A 123 -1.92 18.10 9.98
C GLY A 123 -2.79 17.05 9.30
N LEU A 124 -2.79 15.82 9.84
CA LEU A 124 -3.68 14.74 9.43
C LEU A 124 -4.42 14.22 10.66
N HIS A 125 -5.76 14.26 10.63
CA HIS A 125 -6.62 13.94 11.76
C HIS A 125 -7.78 13.04 11.34
N ILE A 126 -8.20 12.16 12.25
CA ILE A 126 -9.45 11.40 12.13
C ILE A 126 -10.49 12.15 12.97
N HIS A 127 -11.60 12.53 12.35
CA HIS A 127 -12.72 13.19 13.01
C HIS A 127 -13.74 12.14 13.49
N GLU A 128 -14.53 12.50 14.50
CA GLU A 128 -15.50 11.58 15.13
C GLU A 128 -16.59 11.12 14.15
N PHE A 129 -17.00 12.00 13.23
CA PHE A 129 -18.07 11.76 12.28
C PHE A 129 -17.58 11.85 10.83
N GLY A 130 -18.18 11.04 9.96
CA GLY A 130 -18.02 11.10 8.51
C GLY A 130 -19.09 11.94 7.81
N ASP A 131 -19.61 12.98 8.47
CA ASP A 131 -20.60 13.88 7.87
C ASP A 131 -19.90 14.85 6.92
N LEU A 132 -20.21 14.73 5.63
CA LEU A 132 -19.67 15.58 4.57
C LEU A 132 -20.70 16.58 4.05
N SER A 133 -21.87 16.71 4.70
CA SER A 133 -22.95 17.61 4.27
C SER A 133 -22.52 19.09 4.28
N ARG A 134 -21.54 19.44 5.11
CA ARG A 134 -20.90 20.77 5.19
C ARG A 134 -19.39 20.70 4.94
N SER A 135 -18.96 19.84 4.01
CA SER A 135 -17.54 19.61 3.74
C SER A 135 -16.79 19.07 4.96
N CYS A 136 -15.91 19.86 5.58
CA CYS A 136 -15.10 19.46 6.74
C CYS A 136 -15.40 20.29 8.00
N ASP A 137 -16.48 21.09 7.98
CA ASP A 137 -16.91 21.96 9.09
C ASP A 137 -17.66 21.19 10.18
#